data_AF-A0AAD0YPK0-F1
#
_entry.id   AF-A0AAD0YPK0-F1
#
_cell.length_a   1.000
_cell.length_b   1.000
_cell.length_c   1.000
_cell.angle_alpha   90.00
_cell.angle_beta   90.00
_cell.angle_gamma   90.00
#
_symmetry.space_group_name_H-M   'P 1'
#
loop_
_entity.id
_entity.type
_entity.pdbx_description
1 polymer ?
#
loop_
_entity_poly.entity_id
_entity_poly.type
_entity_poly.pdbx_seq_one_letter_code
_entity_poly.pdbx_strand_id
1 'polypeptide(L)'
;MIIKEFIQNGICFTIIQSNSFLTKAKIMHNQEYEILALEIDCKKLQRRFTTNNGFYIPENQKNPEGIVSRTLNLDEIIEFNKLKDEFFIKVFDNVNGRVWELRDKSFKEHYKNYKDGNIRQVS
;
A
#
# COMPACT_ATOMS: atom_id res chain seq x y z
N MET A 1 7.74 -7.24 -12.80
CA MET A 1 7.21 -7.49 -11.45
C MET A 1 7.04 -6.13 -10.78
N ILE A 2 5.94 -5.91 -10.05
CA ILE A 2 5.44 -4.56 -9.75
C ILE A 2 6.28 -3.82 -8.70
N ILE A 3 6.82 -4.53 -7.71
CA ILE A 3 7.51 -3.90 -6.57
C ILE A 3 8.85 -3.33 -7.03
N LYS A 4 9.61 -4.08 -7.84
CA LYS A 4 10.84 -3.60 -8.44
C LYS A 4 10.60 -2.41 -9.36
N GLU A 5 9.53 -2.45 -10.14
CA GLU A 5 9.13 -1.32 -11.00
C GLU A 5 8.88 -0.06 -10.15
N PHE A 6 8.22 -0.18 -9.00
CA PHE A 6 7.95 0.97 -8.13
C PHE A 6 9.22 1.56 -7.53
N ILE A 7 10.11 0.69 -7.02
CA ILE A 7 11.41 1.09 -6.47
C ILE A 7 12.22 1.83 -7.55
N GLN A 8 12.31 1.28 -8.76
CA GLN A 8 13.06 1.88 -9.88
C GLN A 8 12.48 3.23 -10.34
N ASN A 9 11.16 3.38 -10.28
CA ASN A 9 10.50 4.65 -10.62
C ASN A 9 10.49 5.66 -9.47
N GLY A 10 11.10 5.32 -8.32
CA GLY A 10 11.16 6.21 -7.17
C GLY A 10 9.81 6.46 -6.49
N ILE A 11 8.83 5.59 -6.69
CA ILE A 11 7.50 5.71 -6.09
C ILE A 11 7.61 5.43 -4.58
N CYS A 12 6.96 6.26 -3.77
CA CYS A 12 6.81 6.01 -2.35
C CYS A 12 5.54 5.18 -2.11
N PHE A 13 5.70 4.01 -1.50
CA PHE A 13 4.61 3.09 -1.22
C PHE A 13 4.87 2.30 0.06
N THR A 14 3.83 1.69 0.59
CA THR A 14 3.89 0.76 1.71
C THR A 14 3.18 -0.53 1.37
N ILE A 15 3.62 -1.63 1.99
CA ILE A 15 2.98 -2.94 1.88
C ILE A 15 2.33 -3.28 3.22
N ILE A 16 1.05 -3.63 3.18
CA ILE A 16 0.27 -4.09 4.32
C ILE A 16 0.07 -5.59 4.18
N GLN A 17 0.31 -6.32 5.26
CA GLN A 17 -0.07 -7.70 5.42
C GLN A 17 -1.19 -7.78 6.46
N SER A 18 -2.39 -8.15 6.03
CA SER A 18 -3.55 -8.30 6.90
C SER A 18 -3.72 -9.76 7.33
N ASN A 19 -3.80 -10.00 8.64
CA ASN A 19 -4.15 -11.29 9.20
C ASN A 19 -5.68 -11.31 9.42
N SER A 20 -6.43 -12.00 8.56
CA SER A 20 -7.88 -12.13 8.75
C SER A 20 -8.21 -13.09 9.90
N PHE A 21 -9.01 -12.63 10.87
CA PHE A 21 -9.58 -13.45 11.95
C PHE A 21 -10.88 -14.17 11.57
N LEU A 22 -11.22 -14.28 10.29
CA LEU A 22 -12.47 -14.92 9.86
C LEU A 22 -12.33 -16.46 9.80
N THR A 23 -12.63 -17.11 10.94
CA THR A 23 -12.92 -18.54 11.17
C THR A 23 -11.84 -19.58 10.79
N LYS A 24 -11.69 -20.60 11.66
CA LYS A 24 -10.67 -21.67 11.65
C LYS A 24 -10.44 -22.39 10.30
N ALA A 25 -11.37 -22.34 9.35
CA ALA A 25 -11.23 -22.95 8.03
C ALA A 25 -10.39 -22.13 7.02
N LYS A 26 -10.24 -20.80 7.21
CA LYS A 26 -9.45 -19.92 6.31
C LYS A 26 -8.02 -19.63 6.78
N ILE A 27 -7.66 -20.09 7.99
CA ILE A 27 -6.40 -19.78 8.67
C ILE A 27 -5.17 -20.30 7.90
N MET A 28 -5.32 -21.36 7.09
CA MET A 28 -4.20 -21.88 6.28
C MET A 28 -3.97 -21.16 4.94
N HIS A 29 -4.88 -20.27 4.49
CA HIS A 29 -4.87 -19.79 3.09
C HIS A 29 -4.82 -18.28 2.84
N ASN A 30 -5.25 -17.39 3.74
CA ASN A 30 -5.43 -15.96 3.36
C ASN A 30 -4.65 -14.99 4.26
N GLN A 31 -3.34 -14.89 4.04
CA GLN A 31 -2.63 -13.63 4.31
C GLN A 31 -2.86 -12.72 3.09
N GLU A 32 -3.59 -11.63 3.26
CA GLU A 32 -3.79 -10.66 2.18
C GLU A 32 -2.68 -9.62 2.25
N TYR A 33 -1.98 -9.43 1.13
CA TYR A 33 -0.97 -8.40 0.98
C TYR A 33 -1.52 -7.30 0.07
N GLU A 34 -1.36 -6.05 0.47
CA GLU A 34 -1.84 -4.89 -0.26
C GLU A 34 -0.75 -3.83 -0.37
N ILE A 35 -0.60 -3.23 -1.55
CA ILE A 35 0.21 -2.02 -1.72
C ILE A 35 -0.68 -0.80 -1.52
N LEU A 36 -0.24 0.17 -0.71
CA LEU A 36 -0.74 1.54 -0.70
C LEU A 36 0.30 2.48 -1.30
N ALA A 37 -0.16 3.41 -2.13
CA ALA A 37 0.67 4.45 -2.72
C ALA A 37 -0.13 5.76 -2.87
N LEU A 38 0.54 6.89 -3.12
CA LEU A 38 -0.16 8.13 -3.45
C LEU A 38 -0.58 8.12 -4.92
N GLU A 39 -1.79 8.61 -5.19
CA GLU A 39 -2.33 8.70 -6.55
C GLU A 39 -1.43 9.53 -7.48
N ILE A 40 -0.81 10.59 -6.94
CA ILE A 40 0.09 11.46 -7.70
C ILE A 40 1.33 10.73 -8.21
N ASP A 41 1.88 9.81 -7.43
CA ASP A 41 3.05 9.00 -7.80
C ASP A 41 2.65 7.88 -8.76
N CYS A 42 1.40 7.44 -8.67
CA CYS A 42 0.84 6.38 -9.48
C CYS A 42 0.15 6.86 -10.75
N LYS A 43 0.18 8.15 -11.11
CA LYS A 43 -0.42 8.67 -12.37
C LYS A 43 0.01 7.88 -13.61
N LYS A 44 1.26 7.41 -13.65
CA LYS A 44 1.80 6.56 -14.74
C LYS A 44 1.35 5.09 -14.67
N LEU A 45 0.79 4.66 -13.55
CA LEU A 45 0.47 3.27 -13.21
C LEU A 45 -1.02 3.08 -12.85
N GLN A 46 -1.86 4.10 -13.04
CA GLN A 46 -3.29 4.11 -12.71
C GLN A 46 -4.06 2.90 -13.23
N ARG A 47 -3.65 2.32 -14.38
CA ARG A 47 -4.27 1.09 -14.93
C ARG A 47 -4.15 -0.14 -14.03
N ARG A 48 -3.26 -0.10 -13.04
CA ARG A 48 -2.98 -1.22 -12.13
C ARG A 48 -3.54 -1.02 -10.73
N PHE A 49 -4.25 0.07 -10.46
CA PHE A 49 -4.83 0.33 -9.14
C PHE A 49 -6.35 0.46 -9.23
N THR A 50 -7.03 -0.09 -8.23
CA THR A 50 -8.44 0.23 -8.00
C THR A 50 -8.50 1.63 -7.38
N THR A 51 -9.07 2.57 -8.11
CA THR A 51 -9.47 3.86 -7.56
C THR A 51 -10.84 3.69 -6.88
N ASN A 52 -11.17 4.54 -5.90
CA ASN A 52 -12.49 4.53 -5.25
C ASN A 52 -13.65 4.90 -6.21
N ASN A 53 -13.39 5.07 -7.50
CA ASN A 53 -14.35 5.45 -8.52
C ASN A 53 -15.03 4.18 -9.09
N GLY A 54 -16.34 4.02 -8.82
CA GLY A 54 -17.17 3.05 -9.55
C GLY A 54 -18.03 2.09 -8.70
N PHE A 55 -17.79 1.99 -7.39
CA PHE A 55 -18.62 1.18 -6.48
C PHE A 55 -19.00 1.97 -5.22
N TYR A 56 -20.20 1.75 -4.68
CA TYR A 56 -20.57 2.31 -3.37
C TYR A 56 -19.77 1.58 -2.29
N ILE A 57 -18.66 2.19 -1.86
CA ILE A 57 -17.89 1.78 -0.70
C ILE A 57 -18.32 2.70 0.46
N PRO A 58 -18.73 2.18 1.63
CA PRO A 58 -18.99 2.98 2.82
C PRO A 58 -17.80 3.92 3.13
N GLU A 59 -18.05 5.16 3.55
CA GLU A 59 -16.98 6.16 3.75
C GLU A 59 -15.87 5.70 4.70
N ASN A 60 -16.22 4.94 5.74
CA ASN A 60 -15.27 4.38 6.69
C ASN A 60 -14.41 3.24 6.14
N GLN A 61 -14.71 2.75 4.93
CA GLN A 61 -13.97 1.71 4.22
C GLN A 61 -13.24 2.27 2.99
N LYS A 62 -13.47 3.53 2.63
CA LYS A 62 -12.73 4.17 1.54
C LYS A 62 -11.31 4.47 1.97
N ASN A 63 -10.38 4.26 1.05
CA ASN A 63 -9.05 4.84 1.20
C ASN A 63 -9.18 6.37 1.34
N PRO A 64 -8.36 7.01 2.19
CA PRO A 64 -8.28 8.46 2.25
C PRO A 64 -8.03 9.07 0.86
N GLU A 65 -8.52 10.29 0.65
CA GLU A 65 -8.31 11.00 -0.62
C GLU A 65 -6.82 11.10 -0.98
N GLY A 66 -6.50 10.84 -2.26
CA GLY A 66 -5.13 10.82 -2.77
C GLY A 66 -4.35 9.53 -2.49
N ILE A 67 -4.95 8.52 -1.84
CA ILE A 67 -4.36 7.19 -1.66
C ILE A 67 -5.02 6.19 -2.62
N VAL A 68 -4.18 5.41 -3.31
CA VAL A 68 -4.60 4.28 -4.13
C VAL A 68 -4.10 2.97 -3.52
N SER A 69 -4.87 1.90 -3.71
CA SER A 69 -4.50 0.59 -3.21
C SER A 69 -4.76 -0.54 -4.20
N ARG A 70 -4.01 -1.63 -4.02
CA ARG A 70 -4.18 -2.87 -4.77
C ARG A 70 -3.64 -4.06 -3.98
N THR A 71 -4.39 -5.16 -3.98
CA THR A 71 -3.95 -6.47 -3.50
C THR A 71 -2.87 -7.08 -4.40
N LEU A 72 -1.84 -7.66 -3.77
CA LEU A 72 -0.78 -8.41 -4.43
C LEU A 72 -1.25 -9.82 -4.79
N ASN A 73 -0.84 -10.30 -5.97
CA ASN A 73 -0.94 -11.71 -6.32
C ASN A 73 0.25 -12.52 -5.78
N LEU A 74 0.22 -13.84 -5.94
CA LEU A 74 1.26 -14.75 -5.41
C LEU A 74 2.67 -14.41 -5.93
N ASP A 75 2.82 -14.11 -7.22
CA ASP A 75 4.12 -13.77 -7.81
C ASP A 75 4.68 -12.47 -7.23
N GLU A 76 3.82 -11.49 -6.96
CA GLU A 76 4.17 -10.22 -6.35
C GLU A 76 4.48 -10.37 -4.85
N ILE A 77 3.82 -11.30 -4.16
CA ILE A 77 4.18 -11.69 -2.78
C ILE A 77 5.54 -12.37 -2.74
N ILE A 78 5.85 -13.23 -3.72
CA ILE A 78 7.17 -13.85 -3.85
C ILE A 78 8.23 -12.78 -4.15
N GLU A 79 7.92 -11.82 -5.02
CA GLU A 79 8.79 -10.67 -5.28
C GLU A 79 9.07 -9.90 -4.00
N PHE A 80 8.02 -9.53 -3.28
CA PHE A 80 8.12 -8.82 -2.01
C PHE A 80 9.05 -9.56 -1.07
N ASN A 81 8.81 -10.86 -0.85
CA ASN A 81 9.60 -11.65 0.08
C ASN A 81 11.08 -11.74 -0.27
N LYS A 82 11.44 -11.65 -1.55
CA LYS A 82 12.85 -11.59 -2.00
C LYS A 82 13.49 -10.22 -1.76
N LEU A 83 12.71 -9.14 -1.85
CA LEU A 83 13.20 -7.76 -1.76
C LEU A 83 13.06 -7.14 -0.37
N LYS A 84 12.22 -7.73 0.49
CA LYS A 84 11.78 -7.12 1.75
C LYS A 84 12.94 -6.78 2.68
N ASP A 85 13.94 -7.66 2.77
CA ASP A 85 15.04 -7.49 3.74
C ASP A 85 16.03 -6.41 3.28
N GLU A 86 16.17 -6.21 1.97
CA GLU A 86 17.03 -5.19 1.36
C GLU A 86 16.36 -3.81 1.40
N PHE A 87 15.14 -3.69 0.87
CA PHE A 87 14.53 -2.39 0.57
C PHE A 87 13.54 -1.90 1.62
N PHE A 88 13.05 -2.76 2.51
CA PHE A 88 11.95 -2.42 3.40
C PHE A 88 12.33 -2.47 4.87
N ILE A 89 11.60 -1.69 5.66
CA ILE A 89 11.59 -1.73 7.10
C ILE A 89 10.17 -2.00 7.59
N LYS A 90 10.04 -2.90 8.55
CA LYS A 90 8.78 -3.18 9.21
C LYS A 90 8.50 -2.07 10.23
N VAL A 91 7.48 -1.26 9.96
CA VAL A 91 7.11 -0.11 10.79
C VAL A 91 5.96 -0.42 11.75
N PHE A 92 5.23 -1.51 11.51
CA PHE A 92 4.13 -1.97 12.37
C PHE A 92 4.04 -3.50 12.36
N ASP A 93 3.80 -4.10 13.53
CA ASP A 93 3.62 -5.55 13.69
C ASP A 93 2.71 -5.82 14.89
N ASN A 94 1.54 -6.38 14.63
CA ASN A 94 0.65 -6.84 15.68
C ASN A 94 -0.15 -8.07 15.24
N VAL A 95 -1.06 -8.50 16.11
CA VAL A 95 -1.94 -9.65 15.85
C VAL A 95 -2.80 -9.49 14.59
N ASN A 96 -3.16 -8.25 14.22
CA ASN A 96 -4.02 -7.93 13.09
C ASN A 96 -3.24 -7.83 11.77
N GLY A 97 -1.92 -7.61 11.81
CA GLY A 97 -1.15 -7.46 10.59
C GLY A 97 0.20 -6.79 10.75
N ARG A 98 0.85 -6.56 9.61
CA ARG A 98 2.17 -5.95 9.50
C ARG A 98 2.18 -4.88 8.44
N VAL A 99 2.99 -3.84 8.64
CA VAL A 99 3.18 -2.77 7.66
C VAL A 99 4.67 -2.59 7.40
N TRP A 100 5.02 -2.51 6.12
CA TRP A 100 6.38 -2.41 5.62
C TRP A 100 6.51 -1.19 4.72
N GLU A 101 7.38 -0.26 5.11
CA GLU A 101 7.72 0.92 4.31
C GLU A 101 9.09 0.75 3.66
N LEU A 102 9.39 1.53 2.61
CA LEU A 102 10.74 1.58 2.06
C LEU A 102 11.70 2.19 3.09
N ARG A 103 12.89 1.62 3.26
CA ARG A 103 13.90 2.10 4.23
C ARG A 103 14.21 3.59 4.09
N ASP A 104 14.31 4.06 2.86
CA ASP A 104 14.72 5.43 2.53
C ASP A 104 13.53 6.38 2.35
N LYS A 105 12.29 5.89 2.46
CA LYS A 105 11.07 6.69 2.23
C LYS A 105 9.93 6.24 3.13
N SER A 106 9.61 7.05 4.14
CA SER A 106 8.41 6.82 4.95
C SER A 106 7.15 7.25 4.19
N PHE A 107 6.24 6.30 3.97
CA PHE A 107 4.96 6.57 3.32
C PHE A 107 4.10 7.51 4.18
N LYS A 108 4.11 7.33 5.50
CA LYS A 108 3.41 8.20 6.45
C LYS A 108 3.85 9.67 6.32
N GLU A 109 5.16 9.92 6.25
CA GLU A 109 5.70 11.28 6.11
C GLU A 109 5.38 11.86 4.73
N HIS A 110 5.50 11.05 3.68
CA HIS A 110 5.18 11.44 2.31
C HIS A 110 3.72 11.88 2.16
N TYR A 111 2.78 11.11 2.72
CA TYR A 111 1.36 11.46 2.72
C TYR A 111 1.04 12.72 3.54
N LYS A 112 1.71 12.92 4.69
CA LYS A 112 1.55 14.14 5.49
C LYS A 112 1.96 15.38 4.69
N ASN A 113 3.12 15.33 4.03
CA ASN A 113 3.61 16.43 3.19
C ASN A 113 2.68 16.72 2.01
N TYR A 114 2.13 15.68 1.39
CA TYR A 114 1.11 15.83 0.34
C TYR A 114 -0.13 16.57 0.84
N LYS A 115 -0.66 16.19 2.01
CA LYS A 115 -1.80 16.89 2.63
C LYS A 115 -1.50 18.34 2.94
N ASP A 116 -0.36 18.61 3.59
CA ASP A 116 0.03 19.97 3.97
C ASP A 116 0.29 20.87 2.75
N GLY A 117 0.85 20.30 1.67
CA GLY A 117 1.05 20.99 0.39
C GLY A 117 -0.27 21.33 -0.32
N ASN A 118 -1.25 20.42 -0.29
CA ASN A 118 -2.57 20.69 -0.84
C ASN A 118 -3.32 21.76 -0.03
N ILE A 119 -3.23 21.76 1.30
CA ILE A 119 -3.87 22.79 2.14
C ILE A 119 -3.33 24.19 1.81
N ARG A 120 -2.04 24.32 1.51
CA ARG A 120 -1.41 25.60 1.15
C ARG A 120 -1.81 26.16 -0.21
N GLN A 121 -2.33 25.34 -1.13
CA GLN A 121 -2.80 25.79 -2.45
C GLN A 121 -4.26 26.27 -2.45
N VAL A 122 -4.96 26.17 -1.32
CA VAL A 122 -6.36 26.63 -1.15
C VAL A 122 -6.42 28.01 -0.46
N SER A 123 -5.30 28.74 -0.40
CA SER A 123 -5.23 30.10 0.16
C SER A 123 -5.23 31.16 -0.93
#